data_AF-A0A1Q6VEH9-F1
#
_entry.id   AF-A0A1Q6VEH9-F1
#
_cell.length_a   1.000
_cell.length_b   1.000
_cell.length_c   1.000
_cell.angle_alpha   90.00
_cell.angle_beta   90.00
_cell.angle_gamma   90.00
#
_symmetry.space_group_name_H-M   'P 1'
#
loop_
_entity.id
_entity.type
_entity.pdbx_description
1 polymer ?
#
loop_
_entity_poly.entity_id
_entity_poly.type
_entity_poly.pdbx_seq_one_letter_code
_entity_poly.pdbx_strand_id
1 'polypeptide(L)' 'MDELQRATSALVARAADAAEDPAVTFHRIRVLASRAAGTTTPPAPLRRPPPERPIAPRLTEPWFC' A
#
# COMPACT_ATOMS: atom_id res chain seq x y z
N MET A 1 15.80 -9.29 -8.60
CA MET A 1 14.55 -8.53 -8.39
C MET A 1 13.42 -9.32 -9.01
N ASP A 2 12.50 -9.83 -8.19
CA ASP A 2 11.33 -10.58 -8.64
C ASP A 2 10.24 -9.63 -9.21
N GLU A 3 9.27 -10.20 -9.92
CA GLU A 3 8.21 -9.43 -10.58
C GLU A 3 7.25 -8.77 -9.59
N LEU A 4 6.94 -9.45 -8.48
CA LEU A 4 6.06 -8.95 -7.43
C LEU A 4 6.65 -7.70 -6.77
N GLN A 5 7.94 -7.74 -6.49
CA GLN A 5 8.72 -6.64 -5.93
C GLN A 5 8.68 -5.44 -6.89
N ARG A 6 8.95 -5.63 -8.19
CA ARG A 6 8.93 -4.52 -9.17
C ARG A 6 7.55 -3.88 -9.25
N ALA A 7 6.51 -4.70 -9.30
CA ALA A 7 5.14 -4.23 -9.36
C ALA A 7 4.73 -3.50 -8.06
N THR A 8 5.15 -4.00 -6.90
CA THR A 8 4.93 -3.36 -5.59
C THR A 8 5.64 -2.01 -5.52
N SER A 9 6.92 -1.93 -5.90
CA SER A 9 7.68 -0.67 -5.92
C SER A 9 7.03 0.37 -6.83
N ALA A 10 6.64 -0.02 -8.05
CA ALA A 10 5.97 0.88 -8.97
C ALA A 10 4.61 1.36 -8.45
N LEU A 11 3.88 0.49 -7.73
CA LEU A 11 2.61 0.86 -7.10
C LEU A 11 2.82 1.87 -5.96
N VAL A 12 3.79 1.62 -5.08
CA VAL A 12 4.10 2.51 -3.95
C VAL A 12 4.60 3.87 -4.43
N ALA A 13 5.46 3.92 -5.45
CA ALA A 13 5.96 5.17 -6.01
C ALA A 13 4.80 6.07 -6.50
N ARG A 14 3.91 5.52 -7.33
CA ARG A 14 2.74 6.28 -7.83
C ARG A 14 1.79 6.72 -6.70
N ALA A 15 1.60 5.87 -5.69
CA ALA A 15 0.75 6.19 -4.54
C ALA A 15 1.36 7.31 -3.69
N ALA A 16 2.69 7.33 -3.53
CA ALA A 16 3.41 8.39 -2.83
C ALA A 16 3.28 9.73 -3.57
N ASP A 17 3.47 9.73 -4.90
CA ASP A 17 3.30 10.92 -5.75
C ASP A 17 1.87 11.48 -5.68
N ALA A 18 0.88 10.59 -5.63
CA ALA A 18 -0.53 10.97 -5.52
C ALA A 18 -0.99 11.30 -4.08
N ALA A 19 -0.11 11.18 -3.08
CA ALA A 19 -0.45 11.24 -1.66
C ALA A 19 -1.66 10.35 -1.30
N GLU A 20 -1.76 9.15 -1.90
CA GLU A 20 -2.82 8.18 -1.64
C GLU A 20 -2.79 7.73 -0.17
N ASP A 21 -3.97 7.55 0.44
CA ASP A 21 -4.06 7.04 1.81
C ASP A 21 -3.30 5.70 1.92
N PRO A 22 -2.34 5.54 2.85
CA PRO A 22 -1.53 4.33 2.97
C PRO A 22 -2.34 3.04 3.13
N ALA A 23 -3.55 3.09 3.70
CA ALA A 23 -4.42 1.92 3.81
C ALA A 23 -4.94 1.44 2.45
N VAL A 24 -5.21 2.37 1.53
CA VAL A 24 -5.60 2.07 0.15
C VAL A 24 -4.44 1.41 -0.58
N THR A 25 -3.25 2.02 -0.50
CA THR A 25 -2.02 1.48 -1.09
C THR A 25 -1.75 0.06 -0.58
N PHE A 26 -1.80 -0.14 0.74
CA PHE A 26 -1.55 -1.44 1.36
C PHE A 26 -2.57 -2.50 0.93
N HIS A 27 -3.85 -2.16 0.82
CA HIS A 27 -4.84 -3.09 0.30
C HIS A 27 -4.53 -3.52 -1.15
N ARG A 28 -4.09 -2.59 -2.00
CA ARG A 28 -3.70 -2.92 -3.38
C ARG A 28 -2.46 -3.82 -3.44
N ILE A 29 -1.50 -3.63 -2.54
CA ILE A 29 -0.35 -4.54 -2.38
C ILE A 29 -0.82 -5.94 -2.01
N ARG A 30 -1.79 -6.07 -1.08
CA ARG A 30 -2.36 -7.36 -0.72
C ARG A 30 -3.00 -8.06 -1.92
N VAL A 31 -3.76 -7.32 -2.74
CA VAL A 31 -4.35 -7.87 -3.98
C VAL A 31 -3.27 -8.35 -4.95
N LEU A 32 -2.21 -7.56 -5.13
CA LEU A 32 -1.06 -7.92 -5.98
C LEU A 32 -0.37 -9.21 -5.48
N ALA A 33 -0.10 -9.28 -4.17
CA ALA A 33 0.53 -10.44 -3.55
C ALA A 33 -0.35 -11.69 -3.63
N SER A 34 -1.66 -11.58 -3.39
CA SER A 34 -2.59 -12.71 -3.53
C SER A 34 -2.61 -13.27 -4.95
N ARG A 35 -2.55 -12.40 -5.98
CA ARG A 35 -2.46 -12.84 -7.38
C ARG A 35 -1.14 -13.55 -7.66
N ALA A 36 -0.02 -13.00 -7.22
CA ALA A 36 1.29 -13.62 -7.40
C ALA A 36 1.41 -14.96 -6.67
N ALA A 37 0.75 -15.12 -5.52
CA ALA A 37 0.67 -16.36 -4.76
C ALA A 37 -0.34 -17.38 -5.33
N GLY A 38 -1.01 -17.08 -6.45
CA GLY A 38 -2.04 -17.96 -7.03
C GLY A 38 -3.25 -18.19 -6.11
N THR A 39 -3.46 -17.31 -5.13
CA THR A 39 -4.58 -17.45 -4.18
C THR A 39 -5.88 -17.08 -4.87
N THR A 40 -6.86 -17.99 -4.82
CA THR A 40 -8.19 -17.80 -5.43
C THR A 40 -9.11 -16.93 -4.56
N THR A 41 -8.88 -16.90 -3.25
CA THR A 41 -9.60 -16.04 -2.33
C THR A 41 -9.00 -14.63 -2.34
N PRO A 42 -9.73 -13.60 -2.80
CA PRO A 42 -9.24 -12.23 -2.71
C PRO A 42 -9.14 -11.80 -1.25
N PRO A 43 -8.21 -10.88 -0.91
CA PRO A 43 -8.20 -10.27 0.42
C PRO A 43 -9.55 -9.60 0.69
N ALA A 44 -9.94 -9.56 1.96
CA ALA A 44 -11.16 -8.89 2.38
C ALA A 44 -11.23 -7.46 1.80
N PRO A 45 -12.43 -7.00 1.39
CA PRO A 45 -12.59 -5.68 0.81
C PRO A 45 -12.08 -4.60 1.77
N LEU A 46 -11.45 -3.56 1.22
CA LEU A 46 -11.00 -2.43 2.02
C LEU A 46 -12.21 -1.70 2.61
N ARG A 47 -12.32 -1.74 3.93
CA ARG A 47 -13.13 -0.78 4.66
C ARG A 47 -12.35 0.53 4.70
N ARG A 48 -12.86 1.56 4.02
CA ARG A 48 -12.19 2.87 3.99
C ARG A 48 -11.99 3.37 5.42
N PRO A 49 -10.76 3.72 5.82
CA PRO A 49 -10.53 4.27 7.13
C PRO A 49 -11.19 5.66 7.26
N PRO A 50 -11.54 6.09 8.48
CA PRO A 50 -12.06 7.44 8.71
C PRO A 50 -11.02 8.49 8.30
N PRO A 51 -11.45 9.62 7.68
CA PRO A 51 -10.52 10.66 7.24
C PRO A 51 -9.82 11.36 8.40
N GLU A 52 -10.44 11.42 9.57
CA GLU A 52 -9.91 12.04 10.79
C GLU A 52 -8.89 11.19 11.55
N ARG A 53 -8.60 9.96 11.10
CA ARG A 53 -7.63 9.11 11.82
C ARG A 53 -6.21 9.72 11.70
N PRO A 54 -5.39 9.65 12.75
CA PRO A 54 -3.98 9.99 12.65
C PRO A 54 -3.27 9.09 11.63
N ILE A 55 -2.63 9.67 10.63
CA ILE A 55 -1.78 8.94 9.70
C ILE A 55 -0.40 8.82 10.33
N ALA A 56 0.17 7.61 10.31
CA ALA A 56 1.51 7.39 10.80
C ALA A 56 2.48 8.32 10.03
N PRO A 57 3.30 9.07 10.75
CA PRO A 57 4.21 9.99 10.11
C PRO A 57 5.19 9.29 9.16
N ARG A 58 5.69 10.03 8.16
CA ARG A 58 6.69 9.48 7.24
C ARG A 58 8.06 9.41 7.89
N LEU A 59 8.82 8.36 7.58
CA LEU A 59 10.23 8.21 7.99
C LEU A 59 11.15 9.30 7.42
N THR A 60 10.64 10.11 6.48
CA THR A 60 11.33 11.25 5.88
C THR A 60 11.07 12.56 6.62
N GLU A 61 10.25 12.56 7.68
CA GLU A 61 9.95 13.79 8.42
C GLU A 61 11.11 14.19 9.36
N PRO A 62 11.35 15.50 9.56
CA PRO A 62 12.53 15.98 10.29
C PRO A 62 12.65 15.49 11.73
N TRP A 63 11.53 15.20 12.41
CA TRP A 63 11.53 14.74 13.80
C TRP A 63 11.71 13.21 13.93
N PHE A 64 11.82 12.49 12.81
CA PHE A 64 12.19 11.07 12.79
C PHE A 64 13.72 10.85 12.82
N CYS A 65 14.51 11.88 12.48
CA CYS A 65 15.98 11.90 12.58
C CYS A 65 16.43 12.68 13.82
#